data_AF-A0A2D6Q0J2-F1
#
_entry.id   AF-A0A2D6Q0J2-F1
#
_cell.length_a   1.000
_cell.length_b   1.000
_cell.length_c   1.000
_cell.angle_alpha   90.00
_cell.angle_beta   90.00
_cell.angle_gamma   90.00
#
_symmetry.space_group_name_H-M   'P 1'
#
loop_
_entity.id
_entity.type
_entity.pdbx_description
1 polymer ?
#
loop_
_entity_poly.entity_id
_entity_poly.type
_entity_poly.pdbx_seq_one_letter_code
_entity_poly.pdbx_strand_id
1 'polypeptide(L)'
;MRRISTWTLLVAAVLNAAALATAQDGGPAATAAEPTYRLIDFAAIDRSIKKLPTFLSSEQRYGLLLFGRNGETRMWAVMDRSDPKRAPFDVLYLDLDADGDLTEAGERFQGDTTSVGRVNFLIPILVDPATKAEHTEVSINWRPKSDRLPEGTRFKIRWRGGKITMGPYGPYSKCYQPFATTPQDAPVFVPGFDRPFQFQHWMCDKLQRGNATEFKVFVGNRGSRPGSFFCVNDRFLGTKDSPEATLICTDLDGKPLRYHVKLTSRC
;
A
#
# COMPACT_ATOMS: atom_id res chain seq x y z
N MET A 1 26.09 13.74 -26.80
CA MET A 1 25.42 12.85 -25.83
C MET A 1 24.02 12.51 -26.34
N ARG A 2 23.78 11.27 -26.80
CA ARG A 2 22.43 10.83 -27.21
C ARG A 2 21.69 10.31 -25.98
N ARG A 3 20.54 10.90 -25.65
CA ARG A 3 19.65 10.45 -24.57
C ARG A 3 18.86 9.23 -25.08
N ILE A 4 18.82 8.14 -24.32
CA ILE A 4 17.95 6.99 -24.57
C ILE A 4 16.58 7.27 -23.97
N SER A 5 15.51 6.91 -24.67
CA SER A 5 14.15 7.36 -24.41
C SER A 5 13.30 6.45 -23.51
N THR A 6 13.65 5.19 -23.22
CA THR A 6 12.77 4.31 -22.43
C THR A 6 13.47 3.06 -21.86
N TRP A 7 13.12 2.68 -20.62
CA TRP A 7 13.45 1.38 -20.00
C TRP A 7 12.15 0.71 -19.56
N THR A 8 12.03 -0.62 -19.70
CA THR A 8 10.92 -1.41 -19.13
C THR A 8 11.50 -2.50 -18.24
N LEU A 9 11.29 -2.37 -16.92
CA LEU A 9 11.74 -3.37 -15.95
C LEU A 9 10.61 -4.40 -15.72
N LEU A 10 10.92 -5.68 -15.94
CA LEU A 10 10.03 -6.78 -15.57
C LEU A 10 10.62 -7.48 -14.33
N VAL A 11 10.14 -7.13 -13.13
CA VAL A 11 10.47 -7.91 -11.93
C VAL A 11 9.50 -9.08 -11.86
N ALA A 12 9.98 -10.27 -12.20
CA ALA A 12 9.27 -11.51 -11.92
C ALA A 12 9.84 -12.09 -10.62
N ALA A 13 9.04 -12.12 -9.56
CA ALA A 13 9.27 -13.04 -8.46
C ALA A 13 7.95 -13.73 -8.14
N VAL A 14 7.95 -15.05 -8.17
CA VAL A 14 6.86 -15.87 -7.67
C VAL A 14 7.22 -16.19 -6.21
N LEU A 15 6.85 -15.30 -5.29
CA LEU A 15 6.88 -15.60 -3.87
C LEU A 15 5.48 -16.09 -3.49
N ASN A 16 5.33 -17.41 -3.39
CA ASN A 16 4.07 -18.02 -2.99
C ASN A 16 3.92 -17.87 -1.47
N ALA A 17 3.06 -16.95 -1.01
CA ALA A 17 2.83 -16.70 0.42
C ALA A 17 2.26 -17.93 1.17
N ALA A 18 1.67 -18.88 0.43
CA ALA A 18 1.09 -20.11 0.97
C ALA A 18 2.10 -20.98 1.75
N ALA A 19 3.41 -20.89 1.43
CA ALA A 19 4.45 -21.67 2.09
C ALA A 19 4.79 -21.18 3.51
N LEU A 20 4.34 -19.98 3.92
CA LEU A 20 4.65 -19.40 5.24
C LEU A 20 3.54 -19.60 6.29
N ALA A 21 2.36 -20.09 5.90
CA ALA A 21 1.21 -20.25 6.80
C ALA A 21 0.96 -21.69 7.27
N THR A 22 1.72 -22.68 6.78
CA THR A 22 1.45 -24.10 6.99
C THR A 22 2.69 -24.83 7.51
N ALA A 23 3.01 -24.60 8.79
CA ALA A 23 3.97 -25.44 9.51
C ALA A 23 3.34 -25.86 10.84
N GLN A 24 2.33 -26.76 10.81
CA GLN A 24 1.95 -27.42 12.06
C GLN A 24 1.35 -28.84 12.01
N ASP A 25 0.93 -29.44 10.88
CA ASP A 25 0.41 -30.82 10.92
C ASP A 25 0.87 -31.69 9.73
N GLY A 26 1.57 -32.79 10.04
CA GLY A 26 2.24 -33.70 9.11
C GLY A 26 1.33 -34.73 8.40
N GLY A 27 0.18 -34.29 7.89
CA GLY A 27 -0.68 -35.13 7.04
C GLY A 27 -0.19 -35.19 5.58
N PRO A 28 -0.41 -36.30 4.84
CA PRO A 28 -0.12 -36.35 3.42
C PRO A 28 -0.95 -35.30 2.67
N ALA A 29 -0.25 -34.33 2.06
CA ALA A 29 -0.85 -33.21 1.39
C ALA A 29 -1.64 -33.68 0.17
N ALA A 30 -2.98 -33.67 0.27
CA ALA A 30 -3.82 -33.62 -0.90
C ALA A 30 -3.36 -32.43 -1.75
N THR A 31 -3.07 -32.66 -3.03
CA THR A 31 -2.79 -31.61 -4.03
C THR A 31 -4.05 -30.77 -4.21
N ALA A 32 -4.30 -29.87 -3.26
CA ALA A 32 -5.27 -28.80 -3.40
C ALA A 32 -4.81 -27.96 -4.60
N ALA A 33 -5.71 -27.74 -5.55
CA ALA A 33 -5.42 -26.89 -6.69
C ALA A 33 -4.87 -25.55 -6.19
N GLU A 34 -3.73 -25.13 -6.73
CA GLU A 34 -3.11 -23.86 -6.36
C GLU A 34 -4.16 -22.76 -6.51
N PRO A 35 -4.35 -21.96 -5.46
CA PRO A 35 -5.49 -21.09 -5.42
C PRO A 35 -5.27 -20.03 -6.53
N THR A 36 -6.26 -19.77 -7.39
CA THR A 36 -6.10 -18.80 -8.48
C THR A 36 -6.18 -17.36 -7.97
N TYR A 37 -5.15 -16.54 -8.18
CA TYR A 37 -5.15 -15.12 -7.85
C TYR A 37 -5.49 -14.28 -9.08
N ARG A 38 -6.38 -13.29 -8.94
CA ARG A 38 -6.67 -12.33 -10.01
C ARG A 38 -6.00 -10.98 -9.73
N LEU A 39 -5.42 -10.39 -10.76
CA LEU A 39 -4.98 -9.00 -10.70
C LEU A 39 -6.20 -8.11 -10.44
N ILE A 40 -6.04 -7.12 -9.56
CA ILE A 40 -7.12 -6.15 -9.30
C ILE A 40 -7.19 -5.22 -10.49
N ASP A 41 -8.37 -5.13 -11.09
CA ASP A 41 -8.70 -4.05 -12.00
C ASP A 41 -9.17 -2.84 -11.19
N PHE A 42 -8.26 -1.90 -10.95
CA PHE A 42 -8.57 -0.71 -10.17
C PHE A 42 -9.56 0.24 -10.85
N ALA A 43 -9.74 0.13 -12.17
CA ALA A 43 -10.71 0.93 -12.91
C ALA A 43 -12.14 0.42 -12.67
N ALA A 44 -12.30 -0.90 -12.48
CA ALA A 44 -13.58 -1.54 -12.23
C ALA A 44 -14.11 -1.43 -10.78
N ILE A 45 -13.31 -0.89 -9.86
CA ILE A 45 -13.75 -0.69 -8.46
C ILE A 45 -14.86 0.35 -8.43
N ASP A 46 -16.03 -0.05 -7.95
CA ASP A 46 -17.10 0.89 -7.65
C ASP A 46 -16.71 1.80 -6.48
N ARG A 47 -16.90 3.10 -6.70
CA ARG A 47 -16.54 4.21 -5.80
C ARG A 47 -17.77 4.95 -5.27
N SER A 48 -18.92 4.28 -5.25
CA SER A 48 -20.10 4.77 -4.54
C SER A 48 -19.89 4.71 -3.03
N ILE A 49 -20.40 5.74 -2.34
CA ILE A 49 -20.56 5.77 -0.89
C ILE A 49 -22.05 5.83 -0.63
N LYS A 50 -22.57 4.87 0.12
CA LYS A 50 -24.00 4.70 0.35
C LYS A 50 -24.55 5.83 1.23
N LYS A 51 -23.82 6.20 2.28
CA LYS A 51 -24.20 7.26 3.20
C LYS A 51 -22.98 7.94 3.81
N LEU A 52 -23.01 9.26 3.87
CA LEU A 52 -21.95 10.10 4.42
C LEU A 52 -22.44 10.77 5.71
N PRO A 53 -21.56 11.00 6.70
CA PRO A 53 -21.89 11.83 7.84
C PRO A 53 -22.00 13.30 7.40
N THR A 54 -22.58 14.12 8.28
CA THR A 54 -22.54 15.58 8.09
C THR A 54 -21.12 16.06 8.35
N PHE A 55 -20.41 16.39 7.28
CA PHE A 55 -19.09 16.99 7.40
C PHE A 55 -19.15 18.44 7.87
N LEU A 56 -18.12 18.85 8.59
CA LEU A 56 -17.95 20.24 9.00
C LEU A 56 -17.21 21.06 7.94
N SER A 57 -16.22 20.47 7.27
CA SER A 57 -15.53 21.11 6.15
C SER A 57 -16.31 20.91 4.83
N SER A 58 -15.94 21.65 3.79
CA SER A 58 -16.27 21.35 2.40
C SER A 58 -15.11 20.69 1.63
N GLU A 59 -13.97 20.50 2.29
CA GLU A 59 -12.72 20.04 1.67
C GLU A 59 -12.35 18.62 2.09
N GLN A 60 -13.28 17.65 2.04
CA GLN A 60 -12.99 16.27 2.46
C GLN A 60 -11.82 15.65 1.67
N ARG A 61 -11.28 14.57 2.25
CA ARG A 61 -10.24 13.75 1.64
C ARG A 61 -10.67 12.29 1.64
N TYR A 62 -10.72 11.67 0.47
CA TYR A 62 -11.22 10.31 0.26
C TYR A 62 -10.10 9.34 -0.09
N GLY A 63 -10.09 8.17 0.54
CA GLY A 63 -9.23 7.03 0.24
C GLY A 63 -10.00 5.72 0.36
N LEU A 64 -9.50 4.68 -0.30
CA LEU A 64 -10.09 3.34 -0.27
C LEU A 64 -9.04 2.32 0.16
N LEU A 65 -9.38 1.44 1.09
CA LEU A 65 -8.61 0.26 1.43
C LEU A 65 -9.32 -0.97 0.86
N LEU A 66 -8.59 -1.85 0.17
CA LEU A 66 -9.12 -3.12 -0.29
C LEU A 66 -8.58 -4.28 0.52
N PHE A 67 -9.51 -5.09 0.99
CA PHE A 67 -9.28 -6.32 1.73
C PHE A 67 -9.77 -7.53 0.92
N GLY A 68 -9.41 -8.70 1.40
CA GLY A 68 -9.66 -9.94 0.70
C GLY A 68 -8.63 -10.22 -0.40
N ARG A 69 -8.68 -11.46 -0.88
CA ARG A 69 -7.62 -12.02 -1.73
C ARG A 69 -7.59 -11.38 -3.12
N ASN A 70 -8.76 -11.00 -3.62
CA ASN A 70 -8.98 -10.35 -4.90
C ASN A 70 -9.33 -8.87 -4.76
N GLY A 71 -9.23 -8.29 -3.56
CA GLY A 71 -9.62 -6.90 -3.28
C GLY A 71 -11.13 -6.67 -3.36
N GLU A 72 -11.92 -7.70 -3.07
CA GLU A 72 -13.38 -7.73 -3.17
C GLU A 72 -14.09 -6.88 -2.11
N THR A 73 -13.45 -6.65 -0.97
CA THR A 73 -14.02 -5.88 0.14
C THR A 73 -13.36 -4.52 0.20
N ARG A 74 -14.17 -3.46 0.15
CA ARG A 74 -13.72 -2.07 0.12
C ARG A 74 -14.09 -1.38 1.42
N MET A 75 -13.15 -0.70 2.03
CA MET A 75 -13.39 0.13 3.20
C MET A 75 -13.05 1.57 2.85
N TRP A 76 -14.03 2.45 3.00
CA TRP A 76 -13.83 3.89 2.84
C TRP A 76 -13.08 4.50 4.01
N ALA A 77 -12.14 5.38 3.71
CA ALA A 77 -11.50 6.25 4.68
C ALA A 77 -11.69 7.70 4.23
N VAL A 78 -12.43 8.49 5.01
CA VAL A 78 -12.74 9.89 4.69
C VAL A 78 -12.24 10.80 5.80
N MET A 79 -11.36 11.74 5.47
CA MET A 79 -10.90 12.73 6.44
C MET A 79 -11.70 14.03 6.30
N ASP A 80 -11.95 14.65 7.45
CA ASP A 80 -12.63 15.93 7.63
C ASP A 80 -11.86 16.78 8.65
N ARG A 81 -12.34 18.00 8.88
CA ARG A 81 -11.78 18.94 9.86
C ARG A 81 -12.77 19.18 10.98
N SER A 82 -12.32 19.17 12.23
CA SER A 82 -13.14 19.55 13.38
C SER A 82 -13.47 21.05 13.40
N ASP A 83 -12.57 21.88 12.86
CA ASP A 83 -12.78 23.30 12.58
C ASP A 83 -12.50 23.56 11.08
N PRO A 84 -13.51 23.97 10.29
CA PRO A 84 -13.36 24.17 8.84
C PRO A 84 -12.26 25.17 8.45
N LYS A 85 -11.95 26.14 9.32
CA LYS A 85 -11.05 27.27 9.03
C LYS A 85 -9.64 27.06 9.56
N ARG A 86 -9.46 26.25 10.60
CA ARG A 86 -8.22 26.25 11.39
C ARG A 86 -7.66 24.86 11.68
N ALA A 87 -8.47 23.83 11.67
CA ALA A 87 -8.00 22.49 11.98
C ALA A 87 -7.29 21.87 10.76
N PRO A 88 -6.27 21.02 10.99
CA PRO A 88 -5.85 20.06 9.99
C PRO A 88 -6.98 19.05 9.73
N PHE A 89 -6.75 18.08 8.84
CA PHE A 89 -7.64 16.92 8.72
C PHE A 89 -7.49 16.02 9.95
N ASP A 90 -8.14 16.40 11.04
CA ASP A 90 -8.06 15.80 12.38
C ASP A 90 -9.24 14.88 12.73
N VAL A 91 -10.19 14.72 11.81
CA VAL A 91 -11.29 13.76 11.92
C VAL A 91 -11.16 12.74 10.80
N LEU A 92 -11.29 11.46 11.13
CA LEU A 92 -11.32 10.35 10.19
C LEU A 92 -12.62 9.58 10.38
N TYR A 93 -13.36 9.35 9.30
CA TYR A 93 -14.43 8.38 9.22
C TYR A 93 -13.90 7.15 8.47
N LEU A 94 -14.01 5.97 9.06
CA LEU A 94 -13.53 4.72 8.50
C LEU A 94 -14.69 3.71 8.50
N ASP A 95 -15.07 3.25 7.31
CA ASP A 95 -16.14 2.27 7.05
C ASP A 95 -15.63 0.90 7.49
N LEU A 96 -15.93 0.52 8.73
CA LEU A 96 -15.34 -0.61 9.43
C LEU A 96 -15.91 -1.96 8.99
N ASP A 97 -17.14 -1.97 8.46
CA ASP A 97 -17.84 -3.18 8.03
C ASP A 97 -17.96 -3.33 6.51
N ALA A 98 -17.48 -2.33 5.74
CA ALA A 98 -17.47 -2.26 4.28
C ALA A 98 -18.85 -2.17 3.63
N ASP A 99 -19.86 -1.62 4.32
CA ASP A 99 -21.21 -1.42 3.78
C ASP A 99 -21.39 -0.06 3.06
N GLY A 100 -20.44 0.86 3.24
CA GLY A 100 -20.42 2.20 2.65
C GLY A 100 -21.28 3.25 3.37
N ASP A 101 -21.79 2.97 4.57
CA ASP A 101 -22.43 3.90 5.49
C ASP A 101 -21.43 4.37 6.56
N LEU A 102 -20.87 5.57 6.36
CA LEU A 102 -19.88 6.16 7.27
C LEU A 102 -20.51 6.89 8.49
N THR A 103 -21.77 6.60 8.82
CA THR A 103 -22.50 7.28 9.91
C THR A 103 -22.59 6.47 11.20
N GLU A 104 -22.06 5.24 11.20
CA GLU A 104 -22.21 4.34 12.34
C GLU A 104 -21.38 4.77 13.56
N ALA A 105 -21.85 4.34 14.73
CA ALA A 105 -21.13 4.57 15.97
C ALA A 105 -19.82 3.76 15.98
N GLY A 106 -18.71 4.44 16.27
CA GLY A 106 -17.38 3.80 16.31
C GLY A 106 -16.56 3.97 15.03
N GLU A 107 -17.14 4.52 13.97
CA GLU A 107 -16.42 4.78 12.71
C GLU A 107 -15.75 6.15 12.66
N ARG A 108 -16.09 7.04 13.59
CA ARG A 108 -15.49 8.38 13.71
C ARG A 108 -14.33 8.35 14.69
N PHE A 109 -13.15 8.67 14.20
CA PHE A 109 -11.91 8.78 14.95
C PHE A 109 -11.43 10.23 15.03
N GLN A 110 -11.07 10.67 16.23
CA GLN A 110 -10.35 11.92 16.44
C GLN A 110 -8.85 11.66 16.37
N GLY A 111 -8.14 12.42 15.56
CA GLY A 111 -6.70 12.28 15.38
C GLY A 111 -5.89 13.13 16.37
N ASP A 112 -4.73 12.61 16.75
CA ASP A 112 -3.76 13.33 17.57
C ASP A 112 -2.94 14.28 16.68
N THR A 113 -3.09 15.58 16.90
CA THR A 113 -2.36 16.60 16.14
C THR A 113 -1.02 16.91 16.80
N THR A 114 0.05 16.80 16.02
CA THR A 114 1.42 17.16 16.44
C THR A 114 1.69 18.65 16.29
N SER A 115 2.74 19.17 16.95
CA SER A 115 3.16 20.58 16.84
C SER A 115 3.52 21.03 15.41
N VAL A 116 3.82 20.08 14.51
CA VAL A 116 4.11 20.34 13.09
C VAL A 116 2.90 20.09 12.17
N GLY A 117 1.69 20.02 12.74
CA GLY A 117 0.43 19.90 12.01
C GLY A 117 0.16 18.52 11.38
N ARG A 118 0.98 17.50 11.66
CA ARG A 118 0.65 16.11 11.29
C ARG A 118 -0.42 15.58 12.21
N VAL A 119 -1.26 14.70 11.68
CA VAL A 119 -2.33 14.04 12.43
C VAL A 119 -2.10 12.54 12.40
N ASN A 120 -2.17 11.90 13.57
CA ASN A 120 -2.14 10.45 13.69
C ASN A 120 -3.49 9.93 14.21
N PHE A 121 -4.14 9.09 13.44
CA PHE A 121 -5.33 8.35 13.81
C PHE A 121 -4.91 6.96 14.27
N LEU A 122 -5.27 6.61 15.51
CA LEU A 122 -5.08 5.26 16.05
C LEU A 122 -6.39 4.48 15.94
N ILE A 123 -6.33 3.32 15.32
CA ILE A 123 -7.44 2.36 15.23
C ILE A 123 -6.99 1.13 16.03
N PRO A 124 -7.49 0.93 17.27
CA PRO A 124 -6.95 -0.09 18.16
C PRO A 124 -6.99 -1.50 17.56
N ILE A 125 -8.15 -1.85 17.00
CA ILE A 125 -8.42 -3.12 16.34
C ILE A 125 -9.18 -2.81 15.04
N LEU A 126 -8.73 -3.39 13.95
CA LEU A 126 -9.41 -3.39 12.67
C LEU A 126 -9.79 -4.83 12.32
N VAL A 127 -11.08 -5.12 12.21
CA VAL A 127 -11.56 -6.43 11.77
C VAL A 127 -11.70 -6.39 10.26
N ASP A 128 -10.97 -7.25 9.54
CA ASP A 128 -11.10 -7.38 8.10
C ASP A 128 -12.53 -7.89 7.78
N PRO A 129 -13.37 -7.11 7.07
CA PRO A 129 -14.74 -7.52 6.81
C PRO A 129 -14.82 -8.76 5.92
N ALA A 130 -13.82 -9.02 5.07
CA ALA A 130 -13.73 -10.16 4.18
C ALA A 130 -13.38 -11.45 4.92
N THR A 131 -12.37 -11.39 5.80
CA THR A 131 -11.80 -12.59 6.44
C THR A 131 -12.15 -12.74 7.91
N LYS A 132 -12.77 -11.73 8.51
CA LYS A 132 -13.03 -11.58 9.95
C LYS A 132 -11.76 -11.61 10.81
N ALA A 133 -10.59 -11.49 10.19
CA ALA A 133 -9.34 -11.50 10.90
C ALA A 133 -9.09 -10.16 11.57
N GLU A 134 -8.60 -10.19 12.80
CA GLU A 134 -8.23 -8.98 13.53
C GLU A 134 -6.85 -8.48 13.12
N HIS A 135 -6.71 -7.17 13.02
CA HIS A 135 -5.45 -6.46 12.80
C HIS A 135 -5.26 -5.42 13.89
N THR A 136 -4.02 -5.27 14.34
CA THR A 136 -3.67 -4.39 15.46
C THR A 136 -2.62 -3.38 15.04
N GLU A 137 -2.29 -2.44 15.94
CA GLU A 137 -1.37 -1.33 15.65
C GLU A 137 -1.72 -0.60 14.35
N VAL A 138 -3.02 -0.46 14.09
CA VAL A 138 -3.51 0.20 12.90
C VAL A 138 -3.42 1.70 13.13
N SER A 139 -2.68 2.38 12.26
CA SER A 139 -2.65 3.83 12.28
C SER A 139 -2.66 4.42 10.89
N ILE A 140 -3.35 5.55 10.77
CA ILE A 140 -3.39 6.38 9.57
C ILE A 140 -2.80 7.74 9.96
N ASN A 141 -1.77 8.15 9.25
CA ASN A 141 -1.00 9.36 9.50
C ASN A 141 -1.22 10.29 8.32
N TRP A 142 -1.84 11.43 8.56
CA TRP A 142 -1.94 12.50 7.57
C TRP A 142 -0.84 13.52 7.81
N ARG A 143 -0.24 14.02 6.71
CA ARG A 143 0.70 15.13 6.76
C ARG A 143 0.22 16.26 5.85
N PRO A 144 0.28 17.52 6.31
CA PRO A 144 0.02 18.66 5.45
C PRO A 144 1.10 18.81 4.38
N LYS A 145 0.75 19.51 3.29
CA LYS A 145 1.74 20.05 2.36
C LYS A 145 2.66 21.04 3.09
N SER A 146 3.95 20.98 2.78
CA SER A 146 4.97 21.96 3.20
C SER A 146 5.86 22.29 2.01
N ASP A 147 6.75 23.26 2.18
CA ASP A 147 7.71 23.66 1.14
C ASP A 147 8.60 22.50 0.67
N ARG A 148 8.86 21.53 1.56
CA ARG A 148 9.77 20.42 1.27
C ARG A 148 9.06 19.15 0.81
N LEU A 149 7.80 18.96 1.18
CA LEU A 149 7.06 17.71 1.02
C LEU A 149 5.60 17.95 0.61
N PRO A 150 5.06 17.22 -0.38
CA PRO A 150 3.64 17.30 -0.70
C PRO A 150 2.80 16.73 0.45
N GLU A 151 1.50 17.06 0.45
CA GLU A 151 0.51 16.37 1.28
C GLU A 151 0.61 14.85 1.07
N GLY A 152 0.29 14.07 2.09
CA GLY A 152 0.28 12.63 1.95
C GLY A 152 -0.32 11.90 3.13
N THR A 153 -0.73 10.66 2.88
CA THR A 153 -1.21 9.76 3.92
C THR A 153 -0.25 8.60 4.08
N ARG A 154 -0.03 8.12 5.29
CA ARG A 154 0.71 6.90 5.59
C ARG A 154 -0.13 5.99 6.49
N PHE A 155 -0.13 4.71 6.20
CA PHE A 155 -0.76 3.66 6.95
C PHE A 155 0.30 2.74 7.55
N LYS A 156 -0.01 2.19 8.71
CA LYS A 156 0.71 1.11 9.36
C LYS A 156 -0.34 0.13 9.88
N ILE A 157 -0.14 -1.16 9.65
CA ILE A 157 -1.05 -2.22 10.10
C ILE A 157 -0.21 -3.43 10.51
N ARG A 158 -0.37 -3.96 11.72
CA ARG A 158 0.10 -5.30 12.07
C ARG A 158 -0.94 -6.32 11.60
N TRP A 159 -0.59 -7.04 10.56
CA TRP A 159 -1.52 -7.95 9.88
C TRP A 159 -1.63 -9.28 10.65
N ARG A 160 -2.85 -9.61 11.11
CA ARG A 160 -3.18 -10.86 11.83
C ARG A 160 -2.22 -11.19 12.98
N GLY A 161 -1.86 -10.19 13.79
CA GLY A 161 -0.88 -10.33 14.88
C GLY A 161 0.56 -10.61 14.44
N GLY A 162 0.80 -10.78 13.14
CA GLY A 162 2.10 -11.11 12.56
C GLY A 162 2.92 -9.88 12.22
N LYS A 163 3.25 -9.74 10.93
CA LYS A 163 4.18 -8.73 10.41
C LYS A 163 3.48 -7.39 10.17
N ILE A 164 4.26 -6.31 10.26
CA ILE A 164 3.79 -4.98 9.92
C ILE A 164 3.82 -4.80 8.40
N THR A 165 2.71 -4.31 7.86
CA THR A 165 2.63 -3.72 6.52
C THR A 165 2.49 -2.21 6.66
N MET A 166 3.11 -1.48 5.75
CA MET A 166 3.11 -0.02 5.80
C MET A 166 3.17 0.57 4.41
N GLY A 167 2.69 1.80 4.29
CA GLY A 167 2.62 2.47 3.02
C GLY A 167 1.71 3.68 3.11
N PRO A 168 1.16 4.15 2.01
CA PRO A 168 1.68 3.84 0.71
C PRO A 168 3.06 4.49 0.49
N TYR A 169 3.88 3.88 -0.34
CA TYR A 169 5.13 4.42 -0.83
C TYR A 169 5.03 4.75 -2.32
N GLY A 170 5.85 5.70 -2.74
CA GLY A 170 5.95 6.11 -4.13
C GLY A 170 7.34 5.95 -4.71
N PRO A 171 7.45 6.06 -6.05
CA PRO A 171 8.73 5.91 -6.75
C PRO A 171 9.75 7.00 -6.39
N TYR A 172 9.33 8.07 -5.71
CA TYR A 172 10.19 9.19 -5.32
C TYR A 172 10.14 9.42 -3.80
N SER A 173 11.23 9.97 -3.25
CA SER A 173 11.48 10.13 -1.80
C SER A 173 10.49 11.01 -1.03
N LYS A 174 9.51 11.57 -1.73
CA LYS A 174 8.53 12.50 -1.19
C LYS A 174 7.09 12.11 -1.52
N CYS A 175 6.85 10.96 -2.15
CA CYS A 175 5.54 10.59 -2.67
C CYS A 175 4.82 9.60 -1.75
N TYR A 176 4.20 10.12 -0.69
CA TYR A 176 3.05 9.43 -0.10
C TYR A 176 1.83 9.89 -0.87
N GLN A 177 1.00 8.97 -1.36
CA GLN A 177 -0.22 9.32 -2.08
C GLN A 177 -1.19 10.03 -1.12
N PRO A 178 -1.55 11.31 -1.37
CA PRO A 178 -2.61 11.95 -0.61
C PRO A 178 -3.95 11.32 -0.99
N PHE A 179 -4.89 11.40 -0.06
CA PHE A 179 -6.30 11.16 -0.34
C PHE A 179 -6.83 12.19 -1.35
N ALA A 180 -7.83 11.81 -2.13
CA ALA A 180 -8.38 12.66 -3.18
C ALA A 180 -9.46 13.60 -2.66
N THR A 181 -9.80 14.64 -3.40
CA THR A 181 -10.88 15.58 -3.05
C THR A 181 -12.27 15.08 -3.42
N THR A 182 -12.37 13.97 -4.15
CA THR A 182 -13.64 13.34 -4.56
C THR A 182 -13.59 11.82 -4.34
N PRO A 183 -14.74 11.16 -4.11
CA PRO A 183 -14.80 9.70 -4.05
C PRO A 183 -14.30 9.03 -5.33
N GLN A 184 -14.67 9.56 -6.50
CA GLN A 184 -14.29 8.99 -7.81
C GLN A 184 -12.77 8.97 -8.02
N ASP A 185 -12.06 9.95 -7.47
CA ASP A 185 -10.61 10.02 -7.55
C ASP A 185 -9.88 9.36 -6.39
N ALA A 186 -10.59 8.73 -5.45
CA ALA A 186 -9.97 8.12 -4.28
C ALA A 186 -8.87 7.13 -4.69
N PRO A 187 -7.63 7.31 -4.19
CA PRO A 187 -6.60 6.30 -4.37
C PRO A 187 -7.00 5.03 -3.64
N VAL A 188 -6.62 3.90 -4.23
CA VAL A 188 -6.90 2.58 -3.69
C VAL A 188 -5.61 2.04 -3.10
N PHE A 189 -5.69 1.58 -1.87
CA PHE A 189 -4.63 0.99 -1.09
C PHE A 189 -4.94 -0.49 -0.86
N VAL A 190 -3.93 -1.35 -0.91
CA VAL A 190 -4.09 -2.80 -0.76
C VAL A 190 -3.15 -3.28 0.35
N PRO A 191 -3.55 -3.17 1.63
CA PRO A 191 -2.72 -3.61 2.74
C PRO A 191 -2.54 -5.14 2.79
N GLY A 192 -1.69 -5.60 3.69
CA GLY A 192 -1.59 -7.02 4.02
C GLY A 192 -0.78 -7.87 3.05
N PHE A 193 -0.96 -9.19 3.15
CA PHE A 193 -0.19 -10.18 2.41
C PHE A 193 -1.01 -11.42 2.02
N ASP A 194 -2.31 -11.27 1.85
CA ASP A 194 -3.23 -12.35 1.42
C ASP A 194 -3.11 -12.70 -0.07
N ARG A 195 -2.22 -12.00 -0.78
CA ARG A 195 -1.97 -12.12 -2.21
C ARG A 195 -0.48 -12.13 -2.52
N PRO A 196 -0.08 -12.68 -3.69
CA PRO A 196 1.31 -12.67 -4.12
C PRO A 196 1.84 -11.24 -4.12
N PHE A 197 3.00 -11.06 -3.50
CA PHE A 197 3.64 -9.76 -3.52
C PHE A 197 4.06 -9.36 -4.91
N GLN A 198 3.99 -8.07 -5.11
CA GLN A 198 4.54 -7.34 -6.22
C GLN A 198 5.77 -6.58 -5.75
N PHE A 199 6.46 -5.98 -6.71
CA PHE A 199 7.64 -5.18 -6.46
C PHE A 199 7.40 -3.78 -6.96
N GLN A 200 7.89 -2.79 -6.22
CA GLN A 200 7.99 -1.43 -6.72
C GLN A 200 9.40 -0.91 -6.51
N HIS A 201 9.92 -0.25 -7.54
CA HIS A 201 11.19 0.44 -7.45
C HIS A 201 11.21 1.48 -6.32
N TRP A 202 12.22 1.41 -5.44
CA TRP A 202 12.36 2.30 -4.30
C TRP A 202 13.48 3.31 -4.53
N MET A 203 13.13 4.60 -4.68
CA MET A 203 14.01 5.76 -4.45
C MET A 203 15.47 5.59 -4.92
N CYS A 204 15.68 5.04 -6.12
CA CYS A 204 17.00 4.86 -6.69
C CYS A 204 17.17 5.81 -7.86
N ASP A 205 18.39 6.31 -8.03
CA ASP A 205 18.74 7.13 -9.19
C ASP A 205 18.55 6.34 -10.48
N LYS A 206 18.60 7.02 -11.63
CA LYS A 206 18.58 6.32 -12.91
C LYS A 206 19.77 5.35 -12.95
N LEU A 207 19.51 4.09 -13.32
CA LEU A 207 20.57 3.11 -13.58
C LEU A 207 21.54 3.67 -14.62
N GLN A 208 22.82 3.70 -14.29
CA GLN A 208 23.87 4.23 -15.17
C GLN A 208 24.69 3.09 -15.73
N ARG A 209 24.85 3.06 -17.07
CA ARG A 209 25.68 2.05 -17.72
C ARG A 209 27.15 2.27 -17.36
N GLY A 210 27.84 1.17 -17.03
CA GLY A 210 29.28 1.18 -16.73
C GLY A 210 29.63 1.66 -15.32
N ASN A 211 28.63 2.08 -14.54
CA ASN A 211 28.82 2.51 -13.15
C ASN A 211 28.13 1.55 -12.20
N ALA A 212 28.74 1.33 -11.04
CA ALA A 212 28.04 0.70 -9.92
C ALA A 212 26.82 1.57 -9.57
N THR A 213 25.63 0.98 -9.61
CA THR A 213 24.40 1.65 -9.21
C THR A 213 23.72 0.83 -8.12
N GLU A 214 23.24 1.50 -7.07
CA GLU A 214 22.43 0.86 -6.04
C GLU A 214 20.98 0.74 -6.53
N PHE A 215 20.45 -0.47 -6.59
CA PHE A 215 19.08 -0.74 -6.99
C PHE A 215 18.28 -1.25 -5.79
N LYS A 216 17.20 -0.54 -5.45
CA LYS A 216 16.35 -0.87 -4.31
C LYS A 216 14.91 -1.12 -4.76
N VAL A 217 14.26 -2.04 -4.08
CA VAL A 217 12.85 -2.36 -4.32
C VAL A 217 12.10 -2.48 -3.00
N PHE A 218 10.85 -2.07 -3.02
CA PHE A 218 9.85 -2.50 -2.06
C PHE A 218 9.25 -3.83 -2.51
N VAL A 219 8.92 -4.67 -1.52
CA VAL A 219 8.11 -5.88 -1.68
C VAL A 219 6.78 -5.62 -0.99
N GLY A 220 5.66 -5.94 -1.65
CA GLY A 220 4.36 -5.55 -1.14
C GLY A 220 3.25 -5.58 -2.18
N ASN A 221 2.22 -4.77 -2.03
CA ASN A 221 1.08 -4.72 -2.92
C ASN A 221 0.92 -3.33 -3.53
N ARG A 222 0.77 -3.29 -4.86
CA ARG A 222 0.51 -2.06 -5.60
C ARG A 222 -0.96 -1.64 -5.40
N GLY A 223 -1.18 -0.36 -5.15
CA GLY A 223 -2.50 0.26 -5.23
C GLY A 223 -2.82 0.84 -6.62
N SER A 224 -3.86 1.67 -6.72
CA SER A 224 -4.34 2.18 -8.01
C SER A 224 -3.43 3.24 -8.68
N ARG A 225 -2.54 3.89 -7.93
CA ARG A 225 -1.76 5.06 -8.40
C ARG A 225 -0.27 4.99 -8.02
N PRO A 226 0.64 5.68 -8.72
CA PRO A 226 2.00 5.87 -8.23
C PRO A 226 1.96 6.49 -6.83
N GLY A 227 2.74 5.99 -5.88
CA GLY A 227 2.63 6.48 -4.50
C GLY A 227 1.64 5.75 -3.62
N SER A 228 0.95 4.70 -4.12
CA SER A 228 -0.07 3.90 -3.38
C SER A 228 0.40 2.50 -2.96
N PHE A 229 1.72 2.22 -2.95
CA PHE A 229 2.23 0.86 -2.71
C PHE A 229 2.40 0.53 -1.23
N PHE A 230 1.78 -0.54 -0.76
CA PHE A 230 1.94 -1.04 0.61
C PHE A 230 3.06 -2.05 0.68
N CYS A 231 4.17 -1.71 1.33
CA CYS A 231 5.26 -2.65 1.53
C CYS A 231 5.10 -3.45 2.82
N VAL A 232 5.69 -4.64 2.82
CA VAL A 232 5.97 -5.37 4.05
C VAL A 232 7.30 -4.90 4.63
N ASN A 233 7.45 -5.00 5.95
CA ASN A 233 8.72 -4.73 6.61
C ASN A 233 9.83 -5.67 6.08
N ASP A 234 11.09 -5.21 6.09
CA ASP A 234 12.30 -5.90 5.64
C ASP A 234 12.57 -7.25 6.32
N ARG A 235 11.99 -7.45 7.52
CA ARG A 235 12.01 -8.70 8.29
C ARG A 235 10.85 -9.63 7.97
N PHE A 236 10.11 -9.36 6.90
CA PHE A 236 9.04 -10.24 6.44
C PHE A 236 9.62 -11.57 5.95
N LEU A 237 10.64 -11.52 5.10
CA LEU A 237 11.35 -12.70 4.61
C LEU A 237 12.31 -13.24 5.70
N GLY A 238 12.47 -14.56 5.78
CA GLY A 238 13.44 -15.18 6.70
C GLY A 238 14.85 -14.72 6.36
N THR A 239 15.79 -14.68 7.32
CA THR A 239 17.13 -14.08 7.12
C THR A 239 17.96 -14.76 6.03
N LYS A 240 17.63 -16.00 5.66
CA LYS A 240 18.27 -16.77 4.58
C LYS A 240 17.59 -16.58 3.22
N ASP A 241 16.37 -16.05 3.21
CA ASP A 241 15.62 -15.79 2.00
C ASP A 241 16.07 -14.48 1.39
N SER A 242 16.07 -14.39 0.06
CA SER A 242 16.31 -13.13 -0.62
C SER A 242 15.46 -13.09 -1.88
N PRO A 243 14.81 -11.96 -2.18
CA PRO A 243 14.20 -11.81 -3.49
C PRO A 243 15.29 -11.91 -4.57
N GLU A 244 14.91 -12.52 -5.69
CA GLU A 244 15.71 -12.53 -6.90
C GLU A 244 15.03 -11.63 -7.92
N ALA A 245 15.83 -10.91 -8.69
CA ALA A 245 15.36 -9.98 -9.70
C ALA A 245 16.07 -10.25 -11.02
N THR A 246 15.32 -10.15 -12.11
CA THR A 246 15.90 -10.10 -13.45
C THR A 246 15.71 -8.68 -13.99
N LEU A 247 16.82 -7.96 -14.18
CA LEU A 247 16.81 -6.71 -14.92
C LEU A 247 16.78 -7.04 -16.42
N ILE A 248 15.75 -6.58 -17.11
CA ILE A 248 15.64 -6.65 -18.57
C ILE A 248 15.89 -5.25 -19.12
N CYS A 249 16.82 -5.13 -20.05
CA CYS A 249 17.19 -3.85 -20.64
C CYS A 249 17.64 -4.04 -22.09
N THR A 250 17.96 -2.96 -22.79
CA THR A 250 18.39 -3.00 -24.20
C THR A 250 19.78 -2.38 -24.31
N ASP A 251 20.68 -2.99 -25.09
CA ASP A 251 22.00 -2.42 -25.38
C ASP A 251 21.94 -1.28 -26.42
N LEU A 252 23.11 -0.73 -26.79
CA LEU A 252 23.17 0.37 -27.77
C LEU A 252 22.74 -0.03 -29.18
N ASP A 253 22.78 -1.33 -29.50
CA ASP A 253 22.42 -1.88 -30.79
C ASP A 253 20.95 -2.34 -30.82
N GLY A 254 20.19 -2.09 -29.75
CA GLY A 254 18.80 -2.51 -29.66
C GLY A 254 18.62 -3.97 -29.22
N LYS A 255 19.68 -4.69 -28.82
CA LYS A 255 19.57 -6.09 -28.40
C LYS A 255 19.11 -6.21 -26.95
N PRO A 256 18.21 -7.15 -26.63
CA PRO A 256 17.78 -7.37 -25.26
C PRO A 256 18.90 -7.98 -24.43
N LEU A 257 19.10 -7.42 -23.23
CA LEU A 257 19.99 -7.90 -22.19
C LEU A 257 19.17 -8.34 -20.97
N ARG A 258 19.66 -9.38 -20.30
CA ARG A 258 19.04 -9.91 -19.07
C ARG A 258 20.13 -10.09 -18.02
N TYR A 259 19.93 -9.49 -16.86
CA TYR A 259 20.83 -9.61 -15.71
C TYR A 259 20.06 -10.18 -14.52
N HIS A 260 20.43 -11.38 -14.11
CA HIS A 260 19.88 -12.01 -12.92
C HIS A 260 20.69 -11.59 -11.69
N VAL A 261 20.02 -11.12 -10.64
CA VAL A 261 20.65 -10.68 -9.40
C VAL A 261 19.85 -11.12 -8.19
N LYS A 262 20.56 -11.58 -7.15
CA LYS A 262 19.98 -11.83 -5.83
C LYS A 262 20.07 -10.54 -5.01
N LEU A 263 18.96 -10.10 -4.42
CA LEU A 263 18.90 -8.89 -3.60
C LEU A 263 19.31 -9.23 -2.16
N THR A 264 20.61 -9.13 -1.86
CA THR A 264 21.19 -9.61 -0.60
C THR A 264 21.14 -8.59 0.54
N SER A 265 21.03 -7.30 0.22
CA SER A 265 20.99 -6.22 1.23
C SER A 265 19.56 -5.84 1.55
N ARG A 266 19.28 -5.61 2.84
CA ARG A 266 17.99 -5.16 3.38
C ARG A 266 18.16 -3.78 3.99
N CYS A 267 17.11 -2.97 3.93
CA CYS A 267 17.10 -1.60 4.42
C CYS A 267 16.04 -1.40 5.48
#